data_AF-A0A532C039-F1
#
_entry.id   AF-A0A532C039-F1
#
_cell.length_a   1.000
_cell.length_b   1.000
_cell.length_c   1.000
_cell.angle_alpha   90.00
_cell.angle_beta   90.00
_cell.angle_gamma   90.00
#
_symmetry.space_group_name_H-M   'P 1'
#
loop_
_entity.id
_entity.type
_entity.pdbx_description
1 polymer ?
#
loop_
_entity_poly.entity_id
_entity_poly.type
_entity_poly.pdbx_seq_one_letter_code
_entity_poly.pdbx_strand_id
1 'polypeptide(L)'
;MSYWHECKVISAKFKMVGRCHFAFIILNFTFVLLAGCALFAPKEEVQLKKATVEELTALLSQQKAAIRTMKGLFSAKVRGGIIPIASRVEGAMYYRRPNAMRLRGFTAVGGELFEFVQAEDQFRLRLPTMGRVLSGSPSDMSEMGKLARPFQLSVWAIGGVLGTGAIAKNETVALVEEGDRYRLDVSGPSPNGSQSIRRRLWFERQTLHVVREDRLTESGAVEATIQYEDFRAIGEAEAVSSVGDKQLVRPFKIELEDGKGQGSVQVTFHELIPNIPLSAADLGQT
;
A
#
# COMPACT_ATOMS: atom_id res chain seq x y z
N MET A 1 -41.88 -92.48 -25.86
CA MET A 1 -43.24 -91.91 -25.90
C MET A 1 -43.10 -90.40 -26.07
N SER A 2 -43.68 -89.85 -27.15
CA SER A 2 -43.96 -88.42 -27.38
C SER A 2 -42.82 -87.43 -27.74
N TYR A 3 -42.84 -87.08 -29.03
CA TYR A 3 -42.75 -85.74 -29.67
C TYR A 3 -41.67 -84.69 -29.33
N TRP A 4 -41.05 -84.23 -30.43
CA TRP A 4 -40.36 -82.96 -30.66
C TRP A 4 -41.14 -81.73 -30.18
N HIS A 5 -40.43 -80.64 -29.82
CA HIS A 5 -40.69 -79.31 -30.39
C HIS A 5 -39.50 -78.36 -30.26
N GLU A 6 -39.04 -77.87 -31.42
CA GLU A 6 -38.29 -76.63 -31.59
C GLU A 6 -39.09 -75.43 -31.06
N CYS A 7 -38.41 -74.42 -30.49
CA CYS A 7 -38.97 -73.09 -30.33
C CYS A 7 -38.13 -72.07 -31.12
N LYS A 8 -38.80 -71.38 -32.05
CA LYS A 8 -38.26 -70.43 -33.03
C LYS A 8 -37.97 -69.06 -32.40
N VAL A 9 -36.87 -68.46 -32.86
CA VAL A 9 -36.39 -67.09 -32.62
C VAL A 9 -37.35 -66.04 -33.18
N ILE A 10 -37.55 -64.90 -32.51
CA ILE A 10 -37.85 -63.62 -33.19
C ILE A 10 -37.12 -62.44 -32.51
N SER A 11 -36.17 -61.86 -33.24
CA SER A 11 -35.59 -60.53 -32.97
C SER A 11 -36.57 -59.45 -33.44
N ALA A 12 -36.95 -58.51 -32.57
CA ALA A 12 -37.73 -57.34 -32.96
C ALA A 12 -36.80 -56.20 -33.42
N LYS A 13 -36.87 -55.84 -34.71
CA LYS A 13 -36.30 -54.61 -35.26
C LYS A 13 -37.28 -53.45 -35.00
N PHE A 14 -36.87 -52.43 -34.25
CA PHE A 14 -37.61 -51.18 -34.13
C PHE A 14 -37.15 -50.20 -35.22
N LYS A 15 -38.05 -49.89 -36.17
CA LYS A 15 -37.92 -48.80 -37.14
C LYS A 15 -38.34 -47.49 -36.46
N MET A 16 -37.40 -46.57 -36.22
CA MET A 16 -37.72 -45.21 -35.77
C MET A 16 -37.87 -44.26 -36.96
N VAL A 17 -38.98 -43.53 -36.96
CA VAL A 17 -39.45 -42.64 -38.03
C VAL A 17 -38.78 -41.27 -37.91
N GLY A 18 -38.21 -40.76 -39.01
CA GLY A 18 -37.39 -39.54 -39.08
C GLY A 18 -38.03 -38.20 -38.69
N ARG A 19 -39.28 -38.16 -38.20
CA ARG A 19 -39.94 -36.92 -37.71
C ARG A 19 -39.63 -36.62 -36.24
N CYS A 20 -39.25 -37.61 -35.43
CA CYS A 20 -38.92 -37.40 -34.01
C CYS A 20 -37.53 -36.79 -33.79
N HIS A 21 -36.55 -37.07 -34.67
CA HIS A 21 -35.20 -36.51 -34.54
C HIS A 21 -35.17 -35.00 -34.80
N PHE A 22 -36.00 -34.49 -35.71
CA PHE A 22 -36.02 -33.07 -36.03
C PHE A 22 -36.60 -32.23 -34.88
N ALA A 23 -37.65 -32.73 -34.21
CA ALA A 23 -38.24 -32.08 -33.05
C ALA A 23 -37.28 -32.06 -31.84
N PHE A 24 -36.52 -33.14 -31.62
CA PHE A 24 -35.52 -33.21 -30.54
C PHE A 24 -34.33 -32.26 -30.76
N ILE A 25 -33.90 -32.08 -32.01
CA ILE A 25 -32.82 -31.16 -32.37
C ILE A 25 -33.27 -29.70 -32.22
N ILE A 26 -34.48 -29.35 -32.66
CA ILE A 26 -35.03 -27.99 -32.51
C ILE A 26 -35.22 -27.64 -31.02
N LEU A 27 -35.69 -28.58 -30.21
CA LEU A 27 -35.87 -28.39 -28.77
C LEU A 27 -34.53 -28.19 -28.03
N ASN A 28 -33.48 -28.93 -28.41
CA ASN A 28 -32.14 -28.73 -27.83
C ASN A 28 -31.52 -27.39 -28.25
N PHE A 29 -31.74 -26.94 -29.49
CA PHE A 29 -31.23 -25.65 -29.96
C PHE A 29 -31.90 -24.47 -29.25
N THR A 30 -33.19 -24.58 -28.88
CA THR A 30 -33.91 -23.56 -28.11
C THR A 30 -33.43 -23.48 -26.66
N PHE A 31 -33.08 -24.61 -26.03
CA PHE A 31 -32.48 -24.61 -24.68
C PHE A 31 -31.07 -24.01 -24.64
N VAL A 32 -30.25 -24.21 -25.68
CA VAL A 32 -28.92 -23.58 -25.78
C VAL A 32 -29.02 -22.07 -25.99
N LEU A 33 -29.99 -21.58 -26.76
CA LEU A 33 -30.23 -20.14 -26.95
C LEU A 33 -30.79 -19.45 -25.69
N LEU A 34 -31.60 -20.15 -24.88
CA LEU A 34 -32.13 -19.61 -23.61
C LEU A 34 -31.09 -19.60 -22.48
N ALA A 35 -30.08 -20.49 -22.52
CA ALA A 35 -28.98 -20.50 -21.56
C ALA A 35 -27.92 -19.39 -21.82
N GLY A 36 -27.94 -18.75 -22.98
CA GLY A 36 -26.98 -17.71 -23.37
C GLY A 36 -27.18 -16.34 -22.70
N CYS A 37 -28.33 -16.08 -22.06
CA CYS A 37 -28.65 -14.77 -21.48
C CYS A 37 -28.22 -14.59 -20.01
N ALA A 38 -27.63 -15.60 -19.37
CA ALA A 38 -27.21 -15.53 -17.96
C ALA A 38 -25.70 -15.22 -17.75
N LEU A 39 -24.91 -15.07 -18.83
CA LEU A 39 -23.45 -14.88 -18.74
C LEU A 39 -22.99 -13.42 -18.63
N PHE A 40 -23.90 -12.45 -18.73
CA PHE A 40 -23.60 -11.05 -18.45
C PHE A 40 -24.15 -10.69 -17.07
N ALA A 41 -23.41 -11.09 -16.03
CA ALA A 41 -23.53 -10.40 -14.75
C ALA A 41 -23.35 -8.90 -15.02
N PRO A 42 -24.20 -8.00 -14.48
CA PRO A 42 -23.97 -6.57 -14.57
C PRO A 42 -22.56 -6.30 -14.07
N LYS A 43 -21.67 -5.82 -14.95
CA LYS A 43 -20.39 -5.28 -14.52
C LYS A 43 -20.75 -4.13 -13.61
N GLU A 44 -20.56 -4.31 -12.31
CA GLU A 44 -20.79 -3.26 -11.32
C GLU A 44 -20.02 -2.03 -11.83
N GLU A 45 -20.76 -1.02 -12.30
CA GLU A 45 -20.15 0.22 -12.75
C GLU A 45 -19.48 0.82 -11.53
N VAL A 46 -18.17 0.62 -11.46
CA VAL A 46 -17.35 1.10 -10.37
C VAL A 46 -17.52 2.60 -10.29
N GLN A 47 -18.28 3.07 -9.31
CA GLN A 47 -18.58 4.49 -9.15
C GLN A 47 -17.31 5.23 -8.73
N LEU A 48 -16.69 5.92 -9.69
CA LEU A 48 -15.54 6.78 -9.44
C LEU A 48 -16.02 8.01 -8.66
N LYS A 49 -15.42 8.26 -7.49
CA LYS A 49 -15.72 9.46 -6.72
C LYS A 49 -15.17 10.69 -7.44
N LYS A 50 -15.93 11.77 -7.34
CA LYS A 50 -15.45 13.11 -7.67
C LYS A 50 -14.84 13.72 -6.42
N ALA A 51 -13.72 14.41 -6.58
CA ALA A 51 -13.07 15.13 -5.49
C ALA A 51 -12.44 16.42 -5.99
N THR A 52 -12.47 17.49 -5.19
CA THR A 52 -11.77 18.75 -5.46
C THR A 52 -10.37 18.77 -4.83
N VAL A 53 -9.57 19.78 -5.19
CA VAL A 53 -8.25 20.02 -4.57
C VAL A 53 -8.38 20.19 -3.06
N GLU A 54 -9.39 20.95 -2.62
CA GLU A 54 -9.67 21.27 -1.22
C GLU A 54 -10.05 20.00 -0.45
N GLU A 55 -10.91 19.16 -1.04
CA GLU A 55 -11.35 17.91 -0.43
C GLU A 55 -10.20 16.92 -0.26
N LEU A 56 -9.35 16.74 -1.28
CA LEU A 56 -8.18 15.87 -1.18
C LEU A 56 -7.13 16.40 -0.18
N THR A 57 -6.93 17.72 -0.14
CA THR A 57 -6.01 18.36 0.82
C THR A 57 -6.54 18.24 2.25
N ALA A 58 -7.84 18.39 2.44
CA ALA A 58 -8.51 18.17 3.73
C ALA A 58 -8.40 16.70 4.16
N LEU A 59 -8.56 15.75 3.22
CA LEU A 59 -8.38 14.31 3.47
C LEU A 59 -6.97 14.01 3.99
N LEU A 60 -5.93 14.51 3.33
CA LEU A 60 -4.54 14.33 3.79
C LEU A 60 -4.32 14.91 5.20
N SER A 61 -4.88 16.09 5.45
CA SER A 61 -4.78 16.76 6.75
C SER A 61 -5.50 15.97 7.87
N GLN A 62 -6.68 15.43 7.57
CA GLN A 62 -7.43 14.56 8.48
C GLN A 62 -6.67 13.26 8.77
N GLN A 63 -6.12 12.62 7.73
CA GLN A 63 -5.31 11.40 7.88
C GLN A 63 -4.09 11.62 8.78
N LYS A 64 -3.41 12.76 8.63
CA LYS A 64 -2.30 13.16 9.51
C LYS A 64 -2.74 13.41 10.95
N ALA A 65 -3.86 14.11 11.14
CA ALA A 65 -4.37 14.48 12.46
C ALA A 65 -4.88 13.26 13.25
N ALA A 66 -5.35 12.22 12.56
CA ALA A 66 -5.88 11.01 13.17
C ALA A 66 -4.83 10.15 13.90
N ILE A 67 -3.55 10.30 13.57
CA ILE A 67 -2.46 9.54 14.21
C ILE A 67 -1.70 10.45 15.18
N ARG A 68 -1.91 10.19 16.48
CA ARG A 68 -1.13 10.82 17.57
C ARG A 68 0.07 9.96 17.94
N THR A 69 -0.16 8.66 18.04
CA THR A 69 0.89 7.65 18.24
C THR A 69 0.65 6.47 17.29
N MET A 70 1.72 5.73 17.00
CA MET A 70 1.63 4.49 16.24
C MET A 70 2.67 3.51 16.77
N LYS A 71 2.28 2.26 16.95
CA LYS A 71 3.20 1.12 17.07
C LYS A 71 3.02 0.22 15.87
N GLY A 72 4.11 -0.28 15.31
CA GLY A 72 4.04 -1.21 14.19
C GLY A 72 5.11 -2.28 14.23
N LEU A 73 4.77 -3.45 13.71
CA LEU A 73 5.70 -4.54 13.41
C LEU A 73 5.75 -4.73 11.90
N PHE A 74 6.96 -4.89 11.35
CA PHE A 74 7.14 -5.00 9.92
C PHE A 74 8.29 -5.95 9.56
N SER A 75 8.23 -6.44 8.32
CA SER A 75 9.38 -7.00 7.62
C SER A 75 9.75 -6.07 6.47
N ALA A 76 11.04 -5.93 6.20
CA ALA A 76 11.56 -5.18 5.07
C ALA A 76 12.48 -6.06 4.22
N LYS A 77 12.31 -6.00 2.90
CA LYS A 77 13.25 -6.56 1.93
C LYS A 77 13.97 -5.41 1.25
N VAL A 78 15.30 -5.43 1.29
CA VAL A 78 16.13 -4.40 0.69
C VAL A 78 16.90 -5.00 -0.48
N ARG A 79 16.85 -4.36 -1.64
CA ARG A 79 17.56 -4.77 -2.86
C ARG A 79 18.43 -3.61 -3.37
N GLY A 80 19.52 -3.94 -4.05
CA GLY A 80 20.29 -2.97 -4.84
C GLY A 80 21.37 -2.17 -4.09
N GLY A 81 22.14 -2.76 -3.17
CA GLY A 81 23.31 -2.09 -2.57
C GLY A 81 23.01 -0.83 -1.74
N ILE A 82 21.72 -0.50 -1.56
CA ILE A 82 21.22 0.64 -0.78
C ILE A 82 21.73 0.48 0.66
N ILE A 83 21.59 -0.69 1.29
CA ILE A 83 22.21 -0.93 2.60
C ILE A 83 23.05 -2.20 2.53
N PRO A 84 24.33 -2.20 2.99
CA PRO A 84 25.11 -3.44 3.19
C PRO A 84 24.64 -4.21 4.43
N ILE A 85 23.33 -4.20 4.69
CA ILE A 85 22.65 -4.92 5.75
C ILE A 85 21.86 -6.05 5.09
N ALA A 86 21.57 -7.12 5.85
CA ALA A 86 20.84 -8.30 5.40
C ALA A 86 19.69 -7.95 4.44
N SER A 87 19.53 -8.74 3.37
CA SER A 87 18.48 -8.58 2.36
C SER A 87 17.06 -8.62 2.92
N ARG A 88 16.91 -9.10 4.15
CA ARG A 88 15.68 -9.12 4.92
C ARG A 88 15.93 -8.64 6.35
N VAL A 89 15.05 -7.76 6.80
CA VAL A 89 15.05 -7.16 8.14
C VAL A 89 13.67 -7.39 8.74
N GLU A 90 13.62 -7.85 9.99
CA GLU A 90 12.40 -7.81 10.80
C GLU A 90 12.49 -6.58 11.71
N GLY A 91 11.41 -5.89 12.01
CA GLY A 91 11.52 -4.60 12.68
C GLY A 91 10.28 -4.16 13.45
N ALA A 92 10.51 -3.17 14.30
CA ALA A 92 9.48 -2.50 15.07
C ALA A 92 9.60 -0.98 14.90
N MET A 93 8.47 -0.31 14.80
CA MET A 93 8.38 1.15 14.75
C MET A 93 7.51 1.68 15.88
N TYR A 94 7.91 2.84 16.37
CA TYR A 94 7.18 3.65 17.32
C TYR A 94 7.17 5.08 16.82
N TYR A 95 6.02 5.72 16.83
CA TYR A 95 5.88 7.10 16.42
C TYR A 95 5.01 7.85 17.42
N ARG A 96 5.40 9.09 17.71
CA ARG A 96 4.61 10.07 18.44
C ARG A 96 4.69 11.40 17.72
N ARG A 97 3.53 11.96 17.37
CA ARG A 97 3.39 13.30 16.82
C ARG A 97 4.03 14.34 17.77
N PRO A 98 4.70 15.39 17.28
CA PRO A 98 4.82 15.82 15.88
C PRO A 98 5.81 15.03 15.01
N ASN A 99 6.88 14.48 15.57
CA ASN A 99 7.97 13.91 14.78
C ASN A 99 8.92 12.99 15.59
N ALA A 100 8.51 12.54 16.78
CA ALA A 100 9.29 11.58 17.55
C ALA A 100 9.09 10.18 16.96
N MET A 101 10.17 9.48 16.67
CA MET A 101 10.13 8.18 16.02
C MET A 101 11.27 7.30 16.50
N ARG A 102 10.99 6.01 16.69
CA ARG A 102 12.02 4.99 16.87
C ARG A 102 11.77 3.87 15.89
N LEU A 103 12.81 3.48 15.16
CA LEU A 103 12.79 2.36 14.23
C LEU A 103 13.91 1.40 14.62
N ARG A 104 13.58 0.13 14.85
CA ARG A 104 14.56 -0.91 15.13
C ARG A 104 14.48 -1.98 14.07
N GLY A 105 15.64 -2.41 13.59
CA GLY A 105 15.77 -3.51 12.65
C GLY A 105 16.59 -4.64 13.24
N PHE A 106 16.14 -5.86 13.01
CA PHE A 106 16.71 -7.10 13.53
C PHE A 106 16.97 -8.09 12.39
N THR A 107 17.97 -8.95 12.57
CA THR A 107 18.16 -10.15 11.76
C THR A 107 17.04 -11.16 12.03
N ALA A 108 16.90 -12.16 11.17
CA ALA A 108 15.95 -13.26 11.37
C ALA A 108 16.18 -14.05 12.68
N VAL A 109 17.37 -13.95 13.28
CA VAL A 109 17.72 -14.61 14.55
C VAL A 109 17.68 -13.65 15.75
N GLY A 110 17.15 -12.43 15.57
CA GLY A 110 16.92 -11.47 16.65
C GLY A 110 18.10 -10.55 16.99
N GLY A 111 19.20 -10.60 16.23
CA GLY A 111 20.33 -9.68 16.42
C GLY A 111 20.01 -8.29 15.89
N GLU A 112 20.36 -7.23 16.62
CA GLU A 112 20.14 -5.85 16.15
C GLU A 112 21.01 -5.51 14.93
N LEU A 113 20.37 -5.03 13.88
CA LEU A 113 21.01 -4.47 12.69
C LEU A 113 21.17 -2.96 12.80
N PHE A 114 20.12 -2.29 13.27
CA PHE A 114 20.14 -0.86 13.48
C PHE A 114 19.10 -0.42 14.52
N GLU A 115 19.34 0.74 15.09
CA GLU A 115 18.36 1.50 15.85
C GLU A 115 18.43 2.95 15.41
N PHE A 116 17.30 3.46 14.95
CA PHE A 116 17.10 4.86 14.65
C PHE A 116 16.17 5.48 15.69
N VAL A 117 16.58 6.59 16.28
CA VAL A 117 15.77 7.41 17.17
C VAL A 117 15.78 8.82 16.62
N GLN A 118 14.60 9.40 16.44
CA GLN A 118 14.40 10.82 16.13
C GLN A 118 13.52 11.43 17.22
N ALA A 119 13.95 12.57 17.71
CA ALA A 119 13.18 13.39 18.63
C ALA A 119 13.50 14.85 18.35
N GLU A 120 12.47 15.68 18.31
CA GLU A 120 12.62 17.12 18.03
C GLU A 120 13.33 17.32 16.68
N ASP A 121 14.44 18.04 16.64
CA ASP A 121 15.24 18.24 15.43
C ASP A 121 16.56 17.46 15.46
N GLN A 122 16.60 16.34 16.17
CA GLN A 122 17.78 15.50 16.29
C GLN A 122 17.46 14.05 15.97
N PHE A 123 18.42 13.37 15.35
CA PHE A 123 18.40 11.94 15.17
C PHE A 123 19.64 11.28 15.76
N ARG A 124 19.51 9.99 16.04
CA ARG A 124 20.60 9.07 16.35
C ARG A 124 20.37 7.75 15.61
N LEU A 125 21.35 7.32 14.82
CA LEU A 125 21.37 6.04 14.14
C LEU A 125 22.53 5.20 14.66
N ARG A 126 22.21 4.10 15.34
CA ARG A 126 23.18 3.11 15.82
C ARG A 126 23.22 1.92 14.87
N LEU A 127 24.43 1.49 14.50
CA LEU A 127 24.72 0.38 13.60
C LEU A 127 25.69 -0.58 14.30
N PRO A 128 25.18 -1.52 15.12
CA PRO A 128 26.01 -2.36 15.99
C PRO A 128 26.99 -3.23 15.22
N THR A 129 26.57 -3.78 14.07
CA THR A 129 27.39 -4.62 13.20
C THR A 129 28.60 -3.90 12.61
N MET A 130 28.58 -2.55 12.60
CA MET A 130 29.67 -1.70 12.13
C MET A 130 30.39 -0.97 13.28
N GLY A 131 29.93 -1.10 14.53
CA GLY A 131 30.44 -0.31 15.65
C GLY A 131 30.27 1.19 15.47
N ARG A 132 29.25 1.64 14.72
CA ARG A 132 29.03 3.06 14.38
C ARG A 132 27.79 3.64 15.04
N VAL A 133 27.90 4.89 15.47
CA VAL A 133 26.77 5.73 15.88
C VAL A 133 26.87 7.04 15.11
N LEU A 134 25.76 7.47 14.51
CA LEU A 134 25.64 8.72 13.77
C LEU A 134 24.57 9.55 14.44
N SER A 135 24.79 10.86 14.57
CA SER A 135 23.79 11.78 15.11
C SER A 135 23.79 13.07 14.31
N GLY A 136 22.69 13.82 14.32
CA GLY A 136 22.61 15.09 13.60
C GLY A 136 21.18 15.61 13.49
N SER A 137 20.99 16.66 12.70
CA SER A 137 19.65 17.12 12.32
C SER A 137 19.14 16.34 11.11
N PRO A 138 17.85 15.95 11.02
CA PRO A 138 17.29 15.34 9.83
C PRO A 138 17.44 16.19 8.56
N SER A 139 17.62 17.52 8.71
CA SER A 139 17.88 18.46 7.62
C SER A 139 19.33 18.45 7.12
N ASP A 140 20.26 17.91 7.92
CA ASP A 140 21.68 17.79 7.60
C ASP A 140 22.14 16.32 7.73
N MET A 141 22.01 15.59 6.63
CA MET A 141 22.40 14.18 6.54
C MET A 141 23.87 13.97 6.15
N SER A 142 24.70 15.03 6.17
CA SER A 142 26.10 14.98 5.71
C SER A 142 26.92 13.91 6.45
N GLU A 143 26.72 13.76 7.76
CA GLU A 143 27.39 12.74 8.59
C GLU A 143 27.10 11.29 8.17
N MET A 144 25.97 11.04 7.50
CA MET A 144 25.60 9.69 7.08
C MET A 144 26.38 9.20 5.86
N GLY A 145 26.98 10.11 5.07
CA GLY A 145 27.72 9.77 3.85
C GLY A 145 26.93 8.82 2.95
N LYS A 146 27.50 7.64 2.65
CA LYS A 146 26.84 6.61 1.80
C LYS A 146 25.54 6.04 2.38
N LEU A 147 25.28 6.20 3.67
CA LEU A 147 24.06 5.73 4.33
C LEU A 147 22.92 6.74 4.26
N ALA A 148 23.18 7.99 3.87
CA ALA A 148 22.19 9.06 3.85
C ALA A 148 20.98 8.71 2.97
N ARG A 149 21.25 8.31 1.73
CA ARG A 149 20.21 7.96 0.75
C ARG A 149 19.36 6.76 1.21
N PRO A 150 19.96 5.61 1.54
CA PRO A 150 19.24 4.46 2.08
C PRO A 150 18.33 4.76 3.26
N PHE A 151 18.84 5.61 4.15
CA PHE A 151 18.14 6.03 5.33
C PHE A 151 16.95 6.96 4.96
N GLN A 152 17.18 7.95 4.10
CA GLN A 152 16.16 8.84 3.56
C GLN A 152 14.99 8.05 2.93
N LEU A 153 15.30 7.05 2.09
CA LEU A 153 14.30 6.19 1.49
C LEU A 153 13.48 5.42 2.55
N SER A 154 14.14 4.91 3.58
CA SER A 154 13.47 4.20 4.67
C SER A 154 12.49 5.10 5.42
N VAL A 155 12.89 6.35 5.71
CA VAL A 155 12.02 7.35 6.34
C VAL A 155 10.82 7.69 5.46
N TRP A 156 11.02 7.85 4.14
CA TRP A 156 9.92 8.11 3.21
C TRP A 156 8.92 6.97 3.14
N ALA A 157 9.39 5.71 3.09
CA ALA A 157 8.50 4.55 3.10
C ALA A 157 7.58 4.55 4.32
N ILE A 158 8.11 4.84 5.51
CA ILE A 158 7.32 4.90 6.76
C ILE A 158 6.41 6.14 6.80
N GLY A 159 6.86 7.26 6.22
CA GLY A 159 6.13 8.52 6.22
C GLY A 159 4.72 8.41 5.63
N GLY A 160 4.53 7.61 4.58
CA GLY A 160 3.23 7.37 3.95
C GLY A 160 2.21 6.73 4.88
N VAL A 161 2.64 5.75 5.70
CA VAL A 161 1.78 5.08 6.70
C VAL A 161 1.30 6.03 7.78
N LEU A 162 2.18 6.94 8.19
CA LEU A 162 1.91 7.92 9.25
C LEU A 162 1.02 9.08 8.77
N GLY A 163 0.64 9.12 7.50
CA GLY A 163 -0.10 10.25 6.93
C GLY A 163 0.72 11.54 6.92
N THR A 164 2.06 11.44 6.91
CA THR A 164 2.94 12.64 6.93
C THR A 164 2.93 13.42 5.61
N GLY A 165 2.19 12.93 4.61
CA GLY A 165 2.03 13.54 3.29
C GLY A 165 1.17 14.80 3.24
N ALA A 166 0.60 15.29 4.34
CA ALA A 166 -0.20 16.52 4.36
C ALA A 166 0.54 17.72 3.76
N ILE A 167 -0.25 18.64 3.18
CA ILE A 167 0.25 19.84 2.54
C ILE A 167 0.67 20.85 3.60
N ALA A 168 1.93 21.29 3.55
CA ALA A 168 2.49 22.28 4.45
C ALA A 168 2.02 23.70 4.08
N LYS A 169 2.11 24.64 5.03
CA LYS A 169 1.65 26.03 4.84
C LYS A 169 2.36 26.77 3.70
N ASN A 170 3.59 26.37 3.39
CA ASN A 170 4.43 26.95 2.34
C ASN A 170 4.37 26.16 1.03
N GLU A 171 3.49 25.17 0.92
CA GLU A 171 3.27 24.38 -0.29
C GLU A 171 1.99 24.82 -1.01
N THR A 172 1.96 24.64 -2.32
CA THR A 172 0.77 24.82 -3.16
C THR A 172 0.47 23.54 -3.91
N VAL A 173 -0.78 23.37 -4.36
CA VAL A 173 -1.26 22.14 -4.97
C VAL A 173 -2.03 22.41 -6.26
N ALA A 174 -1.84 21.54 -7.25
CA ALA A 174 -2.64 21.48 -8.46
C ALA A 174 -3.20 20.06 -8.64
N LEU A 175 -4.48 19.95 -8.98
CA LEU A 175 -5.14 18.68 -9.24
C LEU A 175 -5.20 18.39 -10.74
N VAL A 176 -4.84 17.16 -11.10
CA VAL A 176 -4.97 16.60 -12.43
C VAL A 176 -5.86 15.36 -12.33
N GLU A 177 -6.87 15.26 -13.19
CA GLU A 177 -7.69 14.05 -13.31
C GLU A 177 -7.06 13.12 -14.36
N GLU A 178 -6.76 11.88 -13.96
CA GLU A 178 -6.08 10.87 -14.77
C GLU A 178 -6.89 9.57 -14.76
N GLY A 179 -7.99 9.53 -15.51
CA GLY A 179 -8.81 8.32 -15.66
C GLY A 179 -9.43 7.87 -14.33
N ASP A 180 -8.97 6.73 -13.80
CA ASP A 180 -9.39 6.16 -12.53
C ASP A 180 -8.66 6.75 -11.30
N ARG A 181 -7.78 7.73 -11.53
CA ARG A 181 -6.98 8.39 -10.48
C ARG A 181 -7.09 9.90 -10.51
N TYR A 182 -6.81 10.49 -9.35
CA TYR A 182 -6.49 11.90 -9.21
C TYR A 182 -5.01 12.05 -8.89
N ARG A 183 -4.32 12.98 -9.53
CA ARG A 183 -2.93 13.33 -9.21
C ARG A 183 -2.88 14.73 -8.60
N LEU A 184 -2.37 14.85 -7.38
CA LEU A 184 -2.00 16.14 -6.79
C LEU A 184 -0.52 16.41 -7.04
N ASP A 185 -0.23 17.48 -7.77
CA ASP A 185 1.11 18.04 -7.93
C ASP A 185 1.36 19.04 -6.79
N VAL A 186 2.27 18.70 -5.88
CA VAL A 186 2.59 19.52 -4.70
C VAL A 186 3.87 20.30 -4.96
N SER A 187 3.75 21.62 -5.01
CA SER A 187 4.88 22.54 -5.17
C SER A 187 5.31 23.11 -3.82
N GLY A 188 6.61 23.26 -3.64
CA GLY A 188 7.19 23.85 -2.43
C GLY A 188 8.40 24.71 -2.76
N PRO A 189 8.91 25.46 -1.77
CA PRO A 189 10.02 26.36 -1.97
C PRO A 189 11.29 25.61 -2.39
N SER A 190 12.10 26.30 -3.16
CA SER A 190 13.41 25.87 -3.60
C SER A 190 14.51 26.79 -3.04
N PRO A 191 15.75 26.31 -2.85
CA PRO A 191 16.86 27.13 -2.36
C PRO A 191 17.11 28.39 -3.21
N ASN A 192 16.76 28.34 -4.49
CA ASN A 192 16.80 29.48 -5.42
C ASN A 192 15.60 30.45 -5.28
N GLY A 193 14.72 30.24 -4.32
CA GLY A 193 13.53 31.06 -4.05
C GLY A 193 12.33 30.77 -4.97
N SER A 194 12.45 29.88 -5.96
CA SER A 194 11.32 29.51 -6.83
C SER A 194 10.41 28.45 -6.19
N GLN A 195 9.22 28.29 -6.75
CA GLN A 195 8.36 27.14 -6.46
C GLN A 195 8.67 26.03 -7.47
N SER A 196 8.86 24.81 -6.98
CA SER A 196 9.05 23.63 -7.82
C SER A 196 8.21 22.49 -7.31
N ILE A 197 7.73 21.62 -8.21
CA ILE A 197 6.97 20.43 -7.82
C ILE A 197 7.92 19.50 -7.08
N ARG A 198 7.64 19.26 -5.80
CA ARG A 198 8.44 18.41 -4.91
C ARG A 198 7.89 17.00 -4.81
N ARG A 199 6.56 16.88 -4.94
CA ARG A 199 5.85 15.61 -4.76
C ARG A 199 4.69 15.50 -5.74
N ARG A 200 4.38 14.27 -6.14
CA ARG A 200 3.12 13.93 -6.82
C ARG A 200 2.44 12.83 -6.04
N LEU A 201 1.15 13.00 -5.76
CA LEU A 201 0.34 12.03 -5.00
C LEU A 201 -0.80 11.55 -5.88
N TRP A 202 -0.89 10.23 -6.10
CA TRP A 202 -2.00 9.64 -6.83
C TRP A 202 -3.01 9.05 -5.87
N PHE A 203 -4.25 9.51 -5.99
CA PHE A 203 -5.41 8.99 -5.28
C PHE A 203 -6.20 8.08 -6.22
N GLU A 204 -6.55 6.88 -5.77
CA GLU A 204 -7.52 6.05 -6.50
C GLU A 204 -8.93 6.61 -6.32
N ARG A 205 -9.68 6.83 -7.39
CA ARG A 205 -10.99 7.50 -7.32
C ARG A 205 -12.08 6.69 -6.61
N GLN A 206 -11.91 5.39 -6.45
CA GLN A 206 -12.89 4.53 -5.78
C GLN A 206 -12.85 4.75 -4.26
N THR A 207 -11.65 4.83 -3.71
CA THR A 207 -11.40 4.84 -2.26
C THR A 207 -10.92 6.21 -1.76
N LEU A 208 -10.34 7.01 -2.64
CA LEU A 208 -9.54 8.21 -2.36
C LEU A 208 -8.32 7.92 -1.47
N HIS A 209 -7.80 6.69 -1.49
CA HIS A 209 -6.52 6.39 -0.87
C HIS A 209 -5.38 6.86 -1.77
N VAL A 210 -4.31 7.40 -1.16
CA VAL A 210 -3.06 7.65 -1.88
C VAL A 210 -2.41 6.31 -2.18
N VAL A 211 -2.39 5.89 -3.44
CA VAL A 211 -1.84 4.61 -3.90
C VAL A 211 -0.41 4.73 -4.43
N ARG A 212 0.02 5.94 -4.77
CA ARG A 212 1.39 6.23 -5.22
C ARG A 212 1.83 7.62 -4.81
N GLU A 213 3.11 7.75 -4.51
CA GLU A 213 3.79 9.02 -4.31
C GLU A 213 5.12 9.03 -5.08
N ASP A 214 5.35 10.07 -5.88
CA ASP A 214 6.67 10.35 -6.43
C ASP A 214 7.31 11.51 -5.67
N ARG A 215 8.56 11.33 -5.25
CA ARG A 215 9.45 12.39 -4.76
C ARG A 215 10.27 12.91 -5.93
N LEU A 216 10.38 14.23 -6.06
CA LEU A 216 10.98 14.89 -7.21
C LEU A 216 12.16 15.76 -6.79
N THR A 217 13.21 15.71 -7.60
CA THR A 217 14.32 16.67 -7.55
C THR A 217 13.87 18.06 -8.05
N GLU A 218 14.72 19.07 -7.86
CA GLU A 218 14.45 20.44 -8.34
C GLU A 218 14.28 20.55 -9.85
N SER A 219 14.94 19.68 -10.62
CA SER A 219 14.79 19.61 -12.07
C SER A 219 13.51 18.90 -12.51
N GLY A 220 12.72 18.37 -11.56
CA GLY A 220 11.52 17.58 -11.84
C GLY A 220 11.79 16.13 -12.20
N ALA A 221 13.04 15.65 -12.09
CA ALA A 221 13.34 14.23 -12.22
C ALA A 221 12.85 13.46 -10.98
N VAL A 222 12.33 12.25 -11.19
CA VAL A 222 11.89 11.37 -10.11
C VAL A 222 13.10 10.96 -9.28
N GLU A 223 13.05 11.31 -8.01
CA GLU A 223 14.03 10.92 -7.01
C GLU A 223 13.67 9.57 -6.39
N ALA A 224 12.39 9.33 -6.11
CA ALA A 224 11.90 8.03 -5.66
C ALA A 224 10.42 7.87 -5.99
N THR A 225 10.00 6.62 -6.22
CA THR A 225 8.60 6.26 -6.37
C THR A 225 8.20 5.34 -5.22
N ILE A 226 7.07 5.62 -4.58
CA ILE A 226 6.51 4.89 -3.46
C ILE A 226 5.13 4.41 -3.88
N GLN A 227 4.86 3.12 -3.73
CA GLN A 227 3.57 2.51 -3.97
C GLN A 227 3.00 2.00 -2.66
N TYR A 228 1.71 2.24 -2.46
CA TYR A 228 0.97 1.87 -1.26
C TYR A 228 -0.10 0.86 -1.64
N GLU A 229 -0.07 -0.30 -0.99
CA GLU A 229 -0.95 -1.44 -1.28
C GLU A 229 -1.45 -2.07 0.02
N ASP A 230 -2.38 -3.02 -0.12
CA ASP A 230 -2.91 -3.82 0.99
C ASP A 230 -3.47 -2.91 2.10
N PHE A 231 -4.42 -2.06 1.71
CA PHE A 231 -5.06 -1.13 2.64
C PHE A 231 -5.96 -1.89 3.61
N ARG A 232 -5.70 -1.76 4.90
CA ARG A 232 -6.47 -2.41 5.96
C ARG A 232 -6.93 -1.40 6.99
N ALA A 233 -8.07 -1.69 7.58
CA ALA A 233 -8.55 -0.99 8.76
C ALA A 233 -7.63 -1.26 9.97
N ILE A 234 -7.38 -0.22 10.76
CA ILE A 234 -6.60 -0.24 12.01
C ILE A 234 -7.32 0.58 13.08
N GLY A 235 -7.03 0.26 14.35
CA GLY A 235 -7.69 0.85 15.51
C GLY A 235 -8.97 0.10 15.90
N GLU A 236 -9.39 0.27 17.16
CA GLU A 236 -10.61 -0.35 17.66
C GLU A 236 -11.85 0.38 17.13
N ALA A 237 -12.84 -0.40 16.70
CA ALA A 237 -14.20 0.10 16.50
C ALA A 237 -14.86 0.17 17.87
N GLU A 238 -14.43 1.08 18.75
CA GLU A 238 -15.14 1.25 20.01
C GLU A 238 -16.55 1.79 19.73
N ALA A 239 -17.51 0.93 19.99
CA ALA A 239 -18.93 1.13 19.75
C ALA A 239 -19.55 2.05 20.82
N VAL A 240 -19.15 3.32 20.93
CA VAL A 240 -20.00 4.35 21.58
C VAL A 240 -19.72 5.75 20.99
N SER A 241 -20.61 6.16 20.10
CA SER A 241 -21.10 7.54 19.89
C SER A 241 -20.14 8.72 20.13
N SER A 242 -19.43 9.14 19.08
CA SER A 242 -19.39 10.55 18.69
C SER A 242 -19.25 10.66 17.17
N VAL A 243 -19.89 11.67 16.59
CA VAL A 243 -19.93 11.87 15.13
C VAL A 243 -18.51 11.95 14.56
N GLY A 244 -18.07 10.90 13.85
CA GLY A 244 -16.96 11.02 12.89
C GLY A 244 -15.74 10.11 13.04
N ASP A 245 -15.69 9.16 13.99
CA ASP A 245 -14.57 8.20 14.04
C ASP A 245 -14.70 7.13 12.96
N LYS A 246 -14.39 7.54 11.73
CA LYS A 246 -14.16 6.63 10.61
C LYS A 246 -12.95 5.77 10.95
N GLN A 247 -13.16 4.46 10.96
CA GLN A 247 -12.13 3.45 11.07
C GLN A 247 -10.93 3.80 10.18
N LEU A 248 -9.72 3.87 10.76
CA LEU A 248 -8.54 4.32 10.05
C LEU A 248 -8.09 3.25 9.07
N VAL A 249 -7.93 3.59 7.80
CA VAL A 249 -7.41 2.66 6.79
C VAL A 249 -5.97 3.03 6.45
N ARG A 250 -5.04 2.06 6.48
CA ARG A 250 -3.61 2.26 6.20
C ARG A 250 -3.03 1.17 5.31
N PRO A 251 -2.01 1.48 4.50
CA PRO A 251 -1.34 0.48 3.67
C PRO A 251 -0.50 -0.44 4.55
N PHE A 252 -0.61 -1.75 4.32
CA PHE A 252 0.22 -2.77 4.97
C PHE A 252 1.36 -3.23 4.08
N LYS A 253 1.37 -2.85 2.80
CA LYS A 253 2.46 -3.12 1.87
C LYS A 253 2.92 -1.82 1.22
N ILE A 254 4.22 -1.58 1.25
CA ILE A 254 4.85 -0.39 0.68
C ILE A 254 6.01 -0.86 -0.18
N GLU A 255 6.04 -0.39 -1.42
CA GLU A 255 7.15 -0.62 -2.32
C GLU A 255 7.76 0.72 -2.68
N LEU A 256 9.04 0.89 -2.37
CA LEU A 256 9.80 2.07 -2.70
C LEU A 256 10.90 1.69 -3.68
N GLU A 257 11.01 2.44 -4.76
CA GLU A 257 12.08 2.34 -5.74
C GLU A 257 12.85 3.66 -5.82
N ASP A 258 14.18 3.56 -5.82
CA ASP A 258 15.06 4.70 -6.10
C ASP A 258 14.88 5.15 -7.55
N GLY A 259 14.81 6.45 -7.82
CA GLY A 259 14.55 7.00 -9.15
C GLY A 259 15.60 6.64 -10.22
N LYS A 260 16.78 6.15 -9.83
CA LYS A 260 17.81 5.61 -10.75
C LYS A 260 17.70 4.10 -10.94
N GLY A 261 16.71 3.44 -10.34
CA GLY A 261 16.56 1.98 -10.32
C GLY A 261 17.69 1.26 -9.58
N GLN A 262 18.50 1.99 -8.80
CA GLN A 262 19.69 1.42 -8.17
C GLN A 262 19.36 0.57 -6.95
N GLY A 263 18.15 0.70 -6.41
CA GLY A 263 17.62 -0.30 -5.49
C GLY A 263 16.21 0.00 -5.05
N SER A 264 15.69 -0.89 -4.21
CA SER A 264 14.32 -0.84 -3.73
C SER A 264 14.20 -1.35 -2.30
N VAL A 265 13.14 -0.89 -1.64
CA VAL A 265 12.73 -1.34 -0.31
C VAL A 265 11.27 -1.75 -0.39
N GLN A 266 10.98 -2.98 -0.04
CA GLN A 266 9.61 -3.44 0.19
C GLN A 266 9.40 -3.58 1.69
N VAL A 267 8.46 -2.83 2.26
CA VAL A 267 8.02 -2.96 3.65
C VAL A 267 6.68 -3.66 3.68
N THR A 268 6.53 -4.63 4.58
CA THR A 268 5.25 -5.29 4.86
C THR A 268 4.99 -5.22 6.35
N PHE A 269 3.93 -4.50 6.72
CA PHE A 269 3.47 -4.45 8.10
C PHE A 269 2.72 -5.73 8.45
N HIS A 270 3.00 -6.24 9.64
CA HIS A 270 2.28 -7.35 10.25
C HIS A 270 1.26 -6.85 11.26
N GLU A 271 1.54 -5.70 11.87
CA GLU A 271 0.68 -5.07 12.85
C GLU A 271 0.86 -3.54 12.79
N LEU A 272 -0.24 -2.82 12.94
CA LEU A 272 -0.28 -1.37 13.11
C LEU A 272 -1.33 -1.05 14.18
N ILE A 273 -0.89 -0.51 15.31
CA ILE A 273 -1.75 -0.13 16.43
C ILE A 273 -1.67 1.40 16.61
N PRO A 274 -2.70 2.15 16.19
CA PRO A 274 -2.72 3.59 16.35
C PRO A 274 -3.13 4.00 17.77
N ASN A 275 -2.70 5.19 18.18
CA ASN A 275 -3.23 5.94 19.34
C ASN A 275 -3.13 5.25 20.71
N ILE A 276 -2.24 4.27 20.86
CA ILE A 276 -1.90 3.70 22.18
C ILE A 276 -0.93 4.61 22.97
N PRO A 277 -0.94 4.58 24.31
CA PRO A 277 0.08 5.25 25.13
C PRO A 277 1.48 4.73 24.79
N LEU A 278 2.44 5.65 24.64
CA LEU A 278 3.86 5.34 24.46
C LEU A 278 4.68 6.00 25.57
N SER A 279 5.53 5.22 26.21
CA SER A 279 6.49 5.68 27.21
C SER A 279 7.70 6.38 26.56
N ALA A 280 8.51 7.06 27.38
CA ALA A 280 9.79 7.61 26.93
C ALA A 280 10.75 6.49 26.46
N ALA A 281 10.73 5.36 27.17
CA ALA A 281 11.53 4.18 26.82
C ALA A 281 11.14 3.58 25.47
N ASP A 282 9.84 3.57 25.10
CA ASP A 282 9.40 3.12 23.78
C ASP A 282 10.05 3.94 22.66
N LEU A 283 10.20 5.24 22.87
CA LEU A 283 10.80 6.19 21.93
C LEU A 283 12.33 6.29 22.03
N GLY A 284 12.97 5.49 22.88
CA GLY A 284 14.43 5.54 23.05
C GLY A 284 14.93 6.83 23.73
N GLN A 285 14.06 7.47 24.51
CA GLN A 285 14.36 8.62 25.35
C GLN A 285 14.54 8.12 26.79
N THR A 286 15.78 7.98 27.22
CA THR A 286 16.18 7.59 28.58
C THR A 286 17.23 8.56 29.07
#